data_AF-A0A7E5WF54-F1
#
_entry.id   AF-A0A7E5WF54-F1
#
_cell.length_a   1.000
_cell.length_b   1.000
_cell.length_c   1.000
_cell.angle_alpha   90.00
_cell.angle_beta   90.00
_cell.angle_gamma   90.00
#
_symmetry.space_group_name_H-M   'P 1'
#
loop_
_entity.id
_entity.type
_entity.pdbx_description
1 polymer ?
#
loop_
_entity_poly.entity_id
_entity_poly.type
_entity_poly.pdbx_seq_one_letter_code
_entity_poly.pdbx_strand_id
1 'polypeptide(L)'
;MTWVTVFSVYGPDCFYYTCCTFIQIQFLALQKDLEQIIKTDSWDDHSTLAAFKEEFVKLVHRHRELIRCVNLLEIIYSKSTLFNVITSSLIICATGFNLMAIKNYALMAPFTAFLTFGLLQIFFYCFYGDYVMRSSIGVGDAVYNSQWYKTGAAQRKYLLIVLVRSQKPCKLTAYGFTDINLKAFTRILSTSWSYFALLKQMLNDSFTTTATMLEHFHICLKRVNIFLKMMGLSLDMEDSKRTILQRLKSRPVFAAHIISFNVEVAAEVGWLFNALVTKKSFVEITYFLPCLIFSTVSNFKYISFLYYSHAINDLIKAIERVQSRVVQSDKERDLFEKKLANDFVTMFLNISNRTVGLIIIGLMMFASISLFIILPRYYKTGELKLELPFLGHYPFNEFDMRVYPLVYFHQIFAAAEAVFMVYAPDSFFFACCTFTHIQFMLLQYDIERIVPENSETYDKDKFKKLALRHIELMKCVNLMEDIFSKSLLFNSMTSSIIMCLNGFTVMVIHNVMIMASFSAFLIFGLMQIFLYCYYGDSIMRSSMEVSDAIYNSLWYNIGVSERKDVCIVLMRAQKPCQVTAYGFFDINLRAFTSILSTSWSYFALLKTMYNPDDYIMNE
;
A
#
# COMPACT_ATOMS: atom_id res chain seq x y z
N MET A 1 -24.02 -2.87 27.48
CA MET A 1 -24.92 -3.14 26.32
C MET A 1 -24.15 -3.42 25.03
N THR A 2 -23.10 -2.66 24.71
CA THR A 2 -22.29 -2.79 23.47
C THR A 2 -21.63 -4.16 23.24
N TRP A 3 -21.06 -4.79 24.28
CA TRP A 3 -20.42 -6.11 24.15
C TRP A 3 -21.39 -7.23 23.76
N VAL A 4 -22.63 -7.20 24.28
CA VAL A 4 -23.66 -8.20 23.96
C VAL A 4 -24.04 -8.12 22.48
N THR A 5 -24.14 -6.91 21.93
CA THR A 5 -24.42 -6.69 20.51
C THR A 5 -23.30 -7.24 19.63
N VAL A 6 -22.04 -6.99 20.00
CA VAL A 6 -20.87 -7.54 19.30
C VAL A 6 -20.94 -9.07 19.31
N PHE A 7 -21.02 -9.72 20.48
CA PHE A 7 -21.07 -11.19 20.51
C PHE A 7 -22.29 -11.79 19.80
N SER A 8 -23.44 -11.11 19.82
CA SER A 8 -24.65 -11.57 19.13
C SER A 8 -24.56 -11.55 17.61
N VAL A 9 -23.70 -10.70 17.03
CA VAL A 9 -23.45 -10.65 15.58
C VAL A 9 -22.35 -11.62 15.18
N TYR A 10 -21.28 -11.71 15.98
CA TYR A 10 -20.13 -12.56 15.65
C TYR A 10 -20.40 -14.05 15.79
N GLY A 11 -21.25 -14.47 16.73
CA GLY A 11 -21.60 -15.90 16.88
C GLY A 11 -22.15 -16.50 15.58
N PRO A 12 -23.22 -15.92 14.99
CA PRO A 12 -23.74 -16.32 13.69
C PRO A 12 -22.71 -16.21 12.55
N ASP A 13 -21.89 -15.16 12.52
CA ASP A 13 -20.85 -15.00 11.48
C ASP A 13 -19.80 -16.13 11.56
N CYS A 14 -19.31 -16.45 12.76
CA CYS A 14 -18.38 -17.55 12.99
C CYS A 14 -18.97 -18.91 12.62
N PHE A 15 -20.26 -19.14 12.89
CA PHE A 15 -20.96 -20.35 12.46
C PHE A 15 -20.99 -20.45 10.93
N TYR A 16 -21.32 -19.36 10.24
CA TYR A 16 -21.29 -19.29 8.78
C TYR A 16 -19.92 -19.62 8.21
N TYR A 17 -18.84 -19.02 8.74
CA TYR A 17 -17.46 -19.29 8.29
C TYR A 17 -17.06 -20.74 8.53
N THR A 18 -17.43 -21.31 9.68
CA THR A 18 -17.14 -22.70 10.03
C THR A 18 -17.85 -23.66 9.08
N CYS A 19 -19.13 -23.44 8.81
CA CYS A 19 -19.90 -24.23 7.84
C CYS A 19 -19.30 -24.14 6.43
N CYS A 20 -18.97 -22.93 5.96
CA CYS A 20 -18.35 -22.74 4.65
C CYS A 20 -17.02 -23.51 4.54
N THR A 21 -16.16 -23.40 5.56
CA THR A 21 -14.87 -24.09 5.61
C THR A 21 -15.04 -25.61 5.58
N PHE A 22 -15.96 -26.14 6.39
CA PHE A 22 -16.20 -27.59 6.42
C PHE A 22 -16.74 -28.10 5.08
N ILE A 23 -17.72 -27.39 4.50
CA ILE A 23 -18.26 -27.73 3.18
C ILE A 23 -17.17 -27.68 2.11
N GLN A 24 -16.30 -26.67 2.14
CA GLN A 24 -15.17 -26.52 1.23
C GLN A 24 -14.22 -27.72 1.32
N ILE A 25 -13.78 -28.07 2.52
CA ILE A 25 -12.88 -29.22 2.75
C ILE A 25 -13.51 -30.51 2.21
N GLN A 26 -14.81 -30.70 2.42
CA GLN A 26 -15.51 -31.88 1.91
C GLN A 26 -15.64 -31.88 0.37
N PHE A 27 -15.83 -30.73 -0.26
CA PHE A 27 -15.76 -30.62 -1.72
C PHE A 27 -14.37 -30.95 -2.25
N LEU A 28 -13.30 -30.47 -1.61
CA LEU A 28 -11.92 -30.79 -2.00
C LEU A 28 -11.60 -32.29 -1.83
N ALA A 29 -12.07 -32.90 -0.75
CA ALA A 29 -11.94 -34.34 -0.57
C ALA A 29 -12.72 -35.13 -1.65
N LEU A 30 -13.95 -34.71 -1.96
CA LEU A 30 -14.73 -35.29 -3.06
C LEU A 30 -14.03 -35.13 -4.42
N GLN A 31 -13.40 -33.99 -4.69
CA GLN A 31 -12.61 -33.77 -5.90
C GLN A 31 -11.48 -34.79 -6.01
N LYS A 32 -10.70 -34.96 -4.94
CA LYS A 32 -9.59 -35.92 -4.91
C LYS A 32 -10.07 -37.36 -5.14
N ASP A 33 -11.18 -37.75 -4.51
CA ASP A 33 -11.76 -39.08 -4.67
C ASP A 33 -12.30 -39.30 -6.11
N LEU A 34 -12.86 -38.26 -6.74
CA LEU A 34 -13.33 -38.30 -8.13
C LEU A 34 -12.19 -38.35 -9.14
N GLU A 35 -11.07 -37.67 -8.88
CA GLU A 35 -9.88 -37.72 -9.73
C GLU A 35 -9.24 -39.12 -9.72
N GLN A 36 -9.34 -39.84 -8.59
CA GLN A 36 -8.78 -41.19 -8.41
C GLN A 36 -9.80 -42.32 -8.65
N ILE A 37 -10.99 -42.00 -9.15
CA ILE A 37 -12.08 -42.99 -9.30
C ILE A 37 -11.75 -44.11 -10.29
N ILE A 38 -10.82 -43.87 -11.22
CA ILE A 38 -10.36 -44.86 -12.20
C ILE A 38 -9.01 -45.41 -11.71
N LYS A 39 -9.03 -46.66 -11.22
CA LYS A 39 -7.85 -47.40 -10.77
C LYS A 39 -7.20 -48.10 -11.97
N THR A 40 -5.87 -48.05 -12.04
CA THR A 40 -5.09 -48.39 -13.24
C THR A 40 -5.10 -49.87 -13.65
N ASP A 41 -5.54 -50.78 -12.77
CA ASP A 41 -5.40 -52.23 -12.97
C ASP A 41 -6.72 -52.98 -12.70
N SER A 42 -7.42 -53.45 -13.75
CA SER A 42 -8.20 -54.71 -13.77
C SER A 42 -8.96 -54.91 -15.08
N TRP A 43 -8.67 -56.01 -15.77
CA TRP A 43 -9.27 -56.42 -17.05
C TRP A 43 -10.35 -57.49 -16.83
N ASP A 44 -11.43 -57.16 -16.13
CA ASP A 44 -12.67 -57.94 -16.10
C ASP A 44 -13.90 -57.03 -16.28
N ASP A 45 -14.48 -57.00 -17.48
CA ASP A 45 -15.40 -55.94 -17.94
C ASP A 45 -16.72 -55.83 -17.15
N HIS A 46 -17.19 -56.94 -16.53
CA HIS A 46 -18.44 -56.96 -15.77
C HIS A 46 -18.28 -56.72 -14.25
N SER A 47 -17.23 -57.25 -13.62
CA SER A 47 -16.98 -57.05 -12.18
C SER A 47 -16.45 -55.63 -11.91
N THR A 48 -15.67 -55.07 -12.83
CA THR A 48 -15.13 -53.71 -12.75
C THR A 48 -16.20 -52.63 -12.89
N LEU A 49 -17.21 -52.83 -13.75
CA LEU A 49 -18.33 -51.89 -13.86
C LEU A 49 -19.20 -51.88 -12.59
N ALA A 50 -19.44 -53.04 -11.98
CA ALA A 50 -20.19 -53.14 -10.73
C ALA A 50 -19.45 -52.46 -9.57
N ALA A 51 -18.15 -52.71 -9.43
CA ALA A 51 -17.30 -52.08 -8.42
C ALA A 51 -17.20 -50.56 -8.61
N PHE A 52 -16.97 -50.10 -9.85
CA PHE A 52 -17.00 -48.68 -10.20
C PHE A 52 -18.34 -48.04 -9.83
N LYS A 53 -19.45 -48.69 -10.17
CA LYS A 53 -20.79 -48.17 -9.90
C LYS A 53 -21.04 -48.02 -8.40
N GLU A 54 -20.60 -48.96 -7.58
CA GLU A 54 -20.74 -48.87 -6.12
C GLU A 54 -19.96 -47.69 -5.54
N GLU A 55 -18.70 -47.52 -5.94
CA GLU A 55 -17.82 -46.41 -5.51
C GLU A 55 -18.36 -45.06 -6.02
N PHE A 56 -18.77 -44.99 -7.29
CA PHE A 56 -19.37 -43.81 -7.90
C PHE A 56 -20.68 -43.39 -7.22
N VAL A 57 -21.55 -44.34 -6.87
CA VAL A 57 -22.81 -44.04 -6.16
C VAL A 57 -22.53 -43.40 -4.79
N LYS A 58 -21.51 -43.86 -4.06
CA LYS A 58 -21.08 -43.24 -2.79
C LYS A 58 -20.63 -41.79 -3.00
N LEU A 59 -19.84 -41.52 -4.04
CA LEU A 59 -19.36 -40.17 -4.37
C LEU A 59 -20.51 -39.24 -4.82
N VAL A 60 -21.45 -39.74 -5.62
CA VAL A 60 -22.64 -38.98 -6.02
C VAL A 60 -23.52 -38.67 -4.82
N HIS A 61 -23.69 -39.61 -3.89
CA HIS A 61 -24.43 -39.37 -2.65
C HIS A 61 -23.76 -38.27 -1.82
N ARG A 62 -22.44 -38.31 -1.66
CA ARG A 62 -21.67 -37.26 -0.96
C ARG A 62 -21.80 -35.90 -1.65
N HIS A 63 -21.68 -35.86 -2.97
CA HIS A 63 -21.86 -34.63 -3.75
C HIS A 63 -23.28 -34.04 -3.56
N ARG A 64 -24.32 -34.89 -3.57
CA ARG A 64 -25.70 -34.48 -3.33
C ARG A 64 -25.90 -33.90 -1.92
N GLU A 65 -25.32 -34.53 -0.91
CA GLU A 65 -25.39 -34.02 0.47
C GLU A 65 -24.64 -32.69 0.62
N LEU A 66 -23.49 -32.51 -0.02
CA LEU A 66 -22.78 -31.22 0.00
C LEU A 66 -23.58 -30.11 -0.67
N ILE A 67 -24.21 -30.38 -1.82
CA ILE A 67 -25.14 -29.45 -2.45
C ILE A 67 -26.30 -29.11 -1.49
N ARG A 68 -26.84 -30.12 -0.78
CA ARG A 68 -27.90 -29.92 0.22
C ARG A 68 -27.44 -29.02 1.36
N CYS A 69 -26.22 -29.23 1.87
CA CYS A 69 -25.63 -28.39 2.93
C CYS A 69 -25.48 -26.93 2.48
N VAL A 70 -24.98 -26.66 1.26
CA VAL A 70 -24.91 -25.28 0.75
C VAL A 70 -26.31 -24.67 0.63
N ASN A 71 -27.28 -25.42 0.10
CA ASN A 71 -28.66 -24.91 -0.04
C ASN A 71 -29.31 -24.59 1.31
N LEU A 72 -29.05 -25.40 2.34
CA LEU A 72 -29.52 -25.12 3.70
C LEU A 72 -28.84 -23.88 4.27
N LEU A 73 -27.52 -23.75 4.09
CA LEU A 73 -26.79 -22.56 4.52
C LEU A 73 -27.30 -21.29 3.83
N GLU A 74 -27.62 -21.38 2.55
CA GLU A 74 -28.24 -20.31 1.76
C GLU A 74 -29.61 -19.91 2.31
N ILE A 75 -30.47 -20.87 2.63
CA ILE A 75 -31.80 -20.59 3.20
C ILE A 75 -31.67 -19.88 4.56
N ILE A 76 -30.73 -20.32 5.41
CA ILE A 76 -30.53 -19.77 6.75
C ILE A 76 -29.96 -18.35 6.67
N TYR A 77 -28.94 -18.12 5.84
CA TYR A 77 -28.18 -16.87 5.86
C TYR A 77 -28.62 -15.83 4.83
N SER A 78 -29.32 -16.19 3.75
CA SER A 78 -29.59 -15.25 2.63
C SER A 78 -30.20 -13.91 3.06
N LYS A 79 -31.20 -13.94 3.96
CA LYS A 79 -31.83 -12.72 4.50
C LYS A 79 -30.89 -11.93 5.41
N SER A 80 -30.16 -12.62 6.27
CA SER A 80 -29.19 -12.02 7.19
C SER A 80 -28.05 -11.35 6.42
N THR A 81 -27.51 -12.04 5.40
CA THR A 81 -26.44 -11.52 4.55
C THR A 81 -26.90 -10.33 3.72
N LEU A 82 -28.14 -10.30 3.23
CA LEU A 82 -28.69 -9.10 2.57
C LEU A 82 -28.68 -7.90 3.51
N PHE A 83 -29.19 -8.06 4.73
CA PHE A 83 -29.20 -6.99 5.72
C PHE A 83 -27.76 -6.54 6.03
N ASN A 84 -26.83 -7.49 6.22
CA ASN A 84 -25.42 -7.21 6.49
C ASN A 84 -24.75 -6.43 5.35
N VAL A 85 -25.01 -6.79 4.09
CA VAL A 85 -24.47 -6.07 2.92
C VAL A 85 -25.00 -4.64 2.87
N ILE A 86 -26.28 -4.41 3.11
CA ILE A 86 -26.89 -3.08 3.10
C ILE A 86 -26.34 -2.23 4.24
N THR A 87 -26.39 -2.73 5.47
CA THR A 87 -25.93 -1.97 6.65
C THR A 87 -24.45 -1.67 6.56
N SER A 88 -23.63 -2.63 6.16
CA SER A 88 -22.20 -2.42 6.02
C SER A 88 -21.86 -1.44 4.89
N SER A 89 -22.60 -1.44 3.78
CA SER A 89 -22.43 -0.45 2.70
C SER A 89 -22.71 0.98 3.19
N LEU A 90 -23.77 1.15 4.00
CA LEU A 90 -24.12 2.42 4.63
C LEU A 90 -23.11 2.85 5.70
N ILE A 91 -22.64 1.92 6.53
CA ILE A 91 -21.62 2.17 7.57
C ILE A 91 -20.31 2.59 6.91
N ILE A 92 -19.83 1.88 5.90
CA ILE A 92 -18.59 2.22 5.17
C ILE A 92 -18.69 3.64 4.60
N CYS A 93 -19.83 3.98 3.99
CA CYS A 93 -20.08 5.30 3.43
C CYS A 93 -20.09 6.40 4.52
N ALA A 94 -20.89 6.22 5.57
CA ALA A 94 -21.05 7.21 6.64
C ALA A 94 -19.78 7.38 7.50
N THR A 95 -19.09 6.30 7.84
CA THR A 95 -17.83 6.35 8.59
C THR A 95 -16.69 6.94 7.74
N GLY A 96 -16.61 6.58 6.45
CA GLY A 96 -15.68 7.20 5.50
C GLY A 96 -15.88 8.71 5.40
N PHE A 97 -17.14 9.17 5.37
CA PHE A 97 -17.47 10.60 5.40
C PHE A 97 -17.09 11.27 6.73
N ASN A 98 -17.43 10.68 7.87
CA ASN A 98 -17.10 11.22 9.20
C ASN A 98 -15.58 11.34 9.42
N LEU A 99 -14.80 10.40 8.89
CA LEU A 99 -13.33 10.48 8.89
C LEU A 99 -12.77 11.62 8.03
N MET A 100 -13.57 12.19 7.13
CA MET A 100 -13.20 13.37 6.35
C MET A 100 -13.69 14.66 7.02
N ALA A 101 -14.91 14.65 7.58
CA ALA A 101 -15.54 15.84 8.16
C ALA A 101 -14.98 16.22 9.54
N ILE A 102 -14.64 15.24 10.38
CA ILE A 102 -14.20 15.48 11.76
C ILE A 102 -12.72 15.85 11.78
N LYS A 103 -12.40 17.01 12.38
CA LYS A 103 -11.02 17.51 12.54
C LYS A 103 -10.35 17.07 13.84
N ASN A 104 -11.13 16.56 14.80
CA ASN A 104 -10.63 16.12 16.11
C ASN A 104 -10.19 14.65 16.07
N TYR A 105 -8.90 14.41 16.22
CA TYR A 105 -8.28 13.09 16.16
C TYR A 105 -8.81 12.09 17.19
N ALA A 106 -9.17 12.53 18.40
CA ALA A 106 -9.70 11.63 19.44
C ALA A 106 -11.07 11.05 19.04
N LEU A 107 -11.87 11.83 18.31
CA LEU A 107 -13.16 11.40 17.79
C LEU A 107 -13.03 10.56 16.51
N MET A 108 -11.92 10.65 15.79
CA MET A 108 -11.69 9.86 14.56
C MET A 108 -11.32 8.40 14.83
N ALA A 109 -10.59 8.12 15.90
CA ALA A 109 -10.17 6.77 16.28
C ALA A 109 -11.32 5.73 16.28
N PRO A 110 -12.49 5.98 16.90
CA PRO A 110 -13.60 5.03 16.83
C PRO A 110 -14.14 4.86 15.42
N PHE A 111 -14.25 5.93 14.61
CA PHE A 111 -14.72 5.81 13.22
C PHE A 111 -13.76 5.01 12.34
N THR A 112 -12.45 5.14 12.54
CA THR A 112 -11.46 4.31 11.86
C THR A 112 -11.63 2.85 12.24
N ALA A 113 -11.77 2.55 13.53
CA ALA A 113 -12.01 1.19 14.01
C ALA A 113 -13.30 0.59 13.43
N PHE A 114 -14.40 1.36 13.41
CA PHE A 114 -15.67 0.94 12.81
C PHE A 114 -15.55 0.67 11.31
N LEU A 115 -14.84 1.51 10.57
CA LEU A 115 -14.61 1.31 9.13
C LEU A 115 -13.79 0.04 8.88
N THR A 116 -12.67 -0.15 9.59
CA THR A 116 -11.84 -1.36 9.45
C THR A 116 -12.64 -2.61 9.80
N PHE A 117 -13.47 -2.54 10.83
CA PHE A 117 -14.28 -3.66 11.27
C PHE A 117 -15.36 -4.03 10.24
N GLY A 118 -16.11 -3.04 9.74
CA GLY A 118 -17.13 -3.26 8.71
C GLY A 118 -16.57 -3.81 7.41
N LEU A 119 -15.36 -3.36 7.01
CA LEU A 119 -14.66 -3.89 5.84
C LEU A 119 -14.25 -5.35 6.01
N LEU A 120 -13.67 -5.70 7.17
CA LEU A 120 -13.27 -7.07 7.48
C LEU A 120 -14.49 -8.01 7.53
N GLN A 121 -15.61 -7.56 8.09
CA GLN A 121 -16.83 -8.36 8.18
C GLN A 121 -17.35 -8.76 6.79
N ILE A 122 -17.55 -7.81 5.87
CA ILE A 122 -18.02 -8.14 4.50
C ILE A 122 -16.97 -8.98 3.75
N PHE A 123 -15.68 -8.66 3.95
CA PHE A 123 -14.60 -9.40 3.31
C PHE A 123 -14.66 -10.89 3.65
N PHE A 124 -14.79 -11.25 4.94
CA PHE A 124 -14.86 -12.65 5.35
C PHE A 124 -16.09 -13.35 4.78
N TYR A 125 -17.26 -12.72 4.79
CA TYR A 125 -18.46 -13.27 4.14
C TYR A 125 -18.22 -13.60 2.66
N CYS A 126 -17.66 -12.65 1.91
CA CYS A 126 -17.39 -12.80 0.48
C CYS A 126 -16.27 -13.81 0.21
N PHE A 127 -15.25 -13.88 1.07
CA PHE A 127 -14.12 -14.79 0.94
C PHE A 127 -14.54 -16.25 1.14
N TYR A 128 -15.27 -16.54 2.22
CA TYR A 128 -15.77 -17.90 2.48
C TYR A 128 -16.86 -18.33 1.47
N GLY A 129 -17.71 -17.40 1.02
CA GLY A 129 -18.66 -17.66 -0.06
C GLY A 129 -17.99 -17.99 -1.39
N ASP A 130 -16.91 -17.28 -1.74
CA ASP A 130 -16.11 -17.54 -2.94
C ASP A 130 -15.41 -18.91 -2.88
N TYR A 131 -14.91 -19.31 -1.71
CA TYR A 131 -14.29 -20.62 -1.53
C TYR A 131 -15.24 -21.79 -1.74
N VAL A 132 -16.46 -21.71 -1.19
CA VAL A 132 -17.50 -22.73 -1.40
C VAL A 132 -17.87 -22.80 -2.89
N MET A 133 -18.02 -21.64 -3.53
CA MET A 133 -18.35 -21.56 -4.95
C MET A 133 -17.26 -22.18 -5.84
N ARG A 134 -15.98 -21.82 -5.63
CA ARG A 134 -14.85 -22.38 -6.40
C ARG A 134 -14.69 -23.88 -6.17
N SER A 135 -14.82 -24.34 -4.92
CA SER A 135 -14.69 -25.76 -4.60
C SER A 135 -15.85 -26.59 -5.16
N SER A 136 -17.04 -26.00 -5.32
CA SER A 136 -18.12 -26.67 -6.04
C SER A 136 -17.85 -26.78 -7.54
N ILE A 137 -17.21 -25.78 -8.16
CA ILE A 137 -16.86 -25.81 -9.59
C ILE A 137 -15.75 -26.84 -9.84
N GLY A 138 -14.75 -26.89 -8.96
CA GLY A 138 -13.61 -27.81 -9.08
C GLY A 138 -13.99 -29.30 -9.10
N VAL A 139 -15.22 -29.67 -8.70
CA VAL A 139 -15.74 -31.03 -8.89
C VAL A 139 -15.75 -31.41 -10.38
N GLY A 140 -16.04 -30.47 -11.28
CA GLY A 140 -15.99 -30.69 -12.72
C GLY A 140 -14.58 -30.93 -13.23
N ASP A 141 -13.63 -30.12 -12.75
CA ASP A 141 -12.21 -30.24 -13.10
C ASP A 141 -11.65 -31.60 -12.64
N ALA A 142 -12.02 -32.04 -11.43
CA ALA A 142 -11.65 -33.36 -10.93
C ALA A 142 -12.19 -34.52 -11.78
N VAL A 143 -13.45 -34.44 -12.21
CA VAL A 143 -14.04 -35.44 -13.11
C VAL A 143 -13.31 -35.44 -14.46
N TYR A 144 -12.94 -34.28 -14.98
CA TYR A 144 -12.17 -34.17 -16.22
C TYR A 144 -10.77 -34.79 -16.09
N ASN A 145 -10.13 -34.66 -14.93
CA ASN A 145 -8.80 -35.20 -14.65
C ASN A 145 -8.80 -36.71 -14.31
N SER A 146 -9.95 -37.34 -14.16
CA SER A 146 -10.09 -38.74 -13.71
C SER A 146 -9.59 -39.82 -14.67
N GLN A 147 -8.90 -39.48 -15.76
CA GLN A 147 -8.53 -40.43 -16.84
C GLN A 147 -9.73 -41.09 -17.54
N TRP A 148 -10.88 -40.40 -17.62
CA TRP A 148 -12.14 -40.87 -18.19
C TRP A 148 -12.01 -41.51 -19.59
N TYR A 149 -11.02 -41.10 -20.39
CA TYR A 149 -10.74 -41.63 -21.72
C TYR A 149 -10.31 -43.11 -21.72
N LYS A 150 -9.87 -43.66 -20.59
CA LYS A 150 -9.51 -45.08 -20.42
C LYS A 150 -10.70 -46.00 -20.11
N THR A 151 -11.90 -45.44 -19.89
CA THR A 151 -13.08 -46.22 -19.46
C THR A 151 -14.04 -46.56 -20.61
N GLY A 152 -14.93 -47.54 -20.38
CA GLY A 152 -15.98 -47.93 -21.32
C GLY A 152 -17.11 -46.90 -21.47
N ALA A 153 -17.97 -47.09 -22.47
CA ALA A 153 -19.03 -46.13 -22.81
C ALA A 153 -20.06 -45.93 -21.67
N ALA A 154 -20.28 -46.94 -20.83
CA ALA A 154 -21.20 -46.86 -19.69
C ALA A 154 -20.65 -45.96 -18.57
N GLN A 155 -19.38 -46.13 -18.18
CA GLN A 155 -18.72 -45.30 -17.15
C GLN A 155 -18.65 -43.83 -17.57
N ARG A 156 -18.31 -43.56 -18.84
CA ARG A 156 -18.27 -42.19 -19.39
C ARG A 156 -19.61 -41.46 -19.27
N LYS A 157 -20.73 -42.17 -19.51
CA LYS A 157 -22.08 -41.59 -19.36
C LYS A 157 -22.37 -41.19 -17.91
N TYR A 158 -21.90 -41.95 -16.93
CA TYR A 158 -22.04 -41.60 -15.52
C TYR A 158 -21.23 -40.35 -15.14
N LEU A 159 -19.95 -40.29 -15.52
CA LEU A 159 -19.08 -39.14 -15.27
C LEU A 159 -19.61 -37.86 -15.93
N LEU A 160 -20.17 -37.98 -17.15
CA LEU A 160 -20.75 -36.86 -17.88
C LEU A 160 -21.87 -36.17 -17.09
N ILE A 161 -22.71 -36.92 -16.38
CA ILE A 161 -23.79 -36.34 -15.56
C ILE A 161 -23.22 -35.47 -14.43
N VAL A 162 -22.16 -35.93 -13.76
CA VAL A 162 -21.52 -35.16 -12.68
C VAL A 162 -20.84 -33.92 -13.24
N LEU A 163 -20.18 -34.04 -14.40
CA LEU A 163 -19.56 -32.91 -15.10
C LEU A 163 -20.61 -31.85 -15.46
N VAL A 164 -21.71 -32.23 -16.11
CA VAL A 164 -22.81 -31.31 -16.46
C VAL A 164 -23.42 -30.68 -15.20
N ARG A 165 -23.59 -31.43 -14.12
CA ARG A 165 -24.08 -30.87 -12.85
C ARG A 165 -23.11 -29.86 -12.26
N SER A 166 -21.81 -30.13 -12.27
CA SER A 166 -20.78 -29.26 -11.68
C SER A 166 -20.67 -27.89 -12.34
N GLN A 167 -21.10 -27.76 -13.60
CA GLN A 167 -21.19 -26.47 -14.31
C GLN A 167 -22.19 -25.49 -13.67
N LYS A 168 -23.11 -25.98 -12.82
CA LYS A 168 -23.96 -25.12 -11.98
C LYS A 168 -23.31 -24.95 -10.60
N PRO A 169 -22.55 -23.87 -10.35
CA PRO A 169 -21.89 -23.66 -9.07
C PRO A 169 -22.87 -23.58 -7.91
N CYS A 170 -22.47 -24.11 -6.75
CA CYS A 170 -23.16 -23.86 -5.50
C CYS A 170 -22.79 -22.47 -5.01
N LYS A 171 -23.77 -21.55 -4.97
CA LYS A 171 -23.55 -20.14 -4.64
C LYS A 171 -24.33 -19.78 -3.38
N LEU A 172 -23.73 -18.93 -2.56
CA LEU A 172 -24.41 -18.25 -1.47
C LEU A 172 -24.79 -16.84 -1.95
N THR A 173 -25.98 -16.36 -1.67
CA THR A 173 -26.50 -15.08 -2.17
C THR A 173 -27.08 -14.23 -1.06
N ALA A 174 -27.02 -12.91 -1.23
CA ALA A 174 -27.81 -11.98 -0.44
C ALA A 174 -29.24 -11.96 -0.99
N TYR A 175 -30.06 -12.93 -0.58
CA TYR A 175 -31.48 -13.03 -0.92
C TYR A 175 -31.77 -12.92 -2.44
N GLY A 176 -30.92 -13.53 -3.27
CA GLY A 176 -31.03 -13.51 -4.73
C GLY A 176 -30.59 -12.21 -5.43
N PHE A 177 -30.21 -11.16 -4.70
CA PHE A 177 -29.76 -9.89 -5.29
C PHE A 177 -28.32 -9.95 -5.83
N THR A 178 -27.44 -10.60 -5.08
CA THR A 178 -26.04 -10.74 -5.45
C THR A 178 -25.47 -12.04 -4.92
N ASP A 179 -24.66 -12.70 -5.75
CA ASP A 179 -23.78 -13.78 -5.30
C ASP A 179 -22.77 -13.21 -4.30
N ILE A 180 -22.56 -13.87 -3.17
CA ILE A 180 -21.61 -13.49 -2.13
C ILE A 180 -20.27 -14.12 -2.47
N ASN A 181 -19.45 -13.36 -3.17
CA ASN A 181 -18.11 -13.74 -3.62
C ASN A 181 -17.20 -12.52 -3.67
N LEU A 182 -15.90 -12.73 -3.92
CA LEU A 182 -14.91 -11.64 -3.95
C LEU A 182 -15.22 -10.59 -5.03
N LYS A 183 -15.89 -10.96 -6.13
CA LYS A 183 -16.33 -9.99 -7.15
C LYS A 183 -17.43 -9.07 -6.61
N ALA A 184 -18.35 -9.60 -5.81
CA ALA A 184 -19.36 -8.79 -5.12
C ALA A 184 -18.75 -7.88 -4.04
N PHE A 185 -17.71 -8.33 -3.33
CA PHE A 185 -16.96 -7.47 -2.40
C PHE A 185 -16.38 -6.23 -3.12
N THR A 186 -15.68 -6.43 -4.25
CA THR A 186 -15.15 -5.32 -5.05
C THR A 186 -16.26 -4.39 -5.54
N ARG A 187 -17.41 -4.95 -5.94
CA ARG A 187 -18.58 -4.16 -6.35
C ARG A 187 -19.12 -3.33 -5.18
N ILE A 188 -19.28 -3.90 -3.99
CA ILE A 188 -19.74 -3.20 -2.79
C ILE A 188 -18.80 -2.04 -2.45
N LEU A 189 -17.47 -2.28 -2.46
CA LEU A 189 -16.48 -1.23 -2.25
C LEU A 189 -16.59 -0.11 -3.29
N SER A 190 -16.73 -0.46 -4.58
CA SER A 190 -16.88 0.54 -5.64
C SER A 190 -18.16 1.36 -5.48
N THR A 191 -19.27 0.75 -5.08
CA THR A 191 -20.53 1.47 -4.84
C THR A 191 -20.45 2.37 -3.63
N SER A 192 -19.86 1.90 -2.51
CA SER A 192 -19.63 2.73 -1.32
C SER A 192 -18.68 3.88 -1.62
N TRP A 193 -17.65 3.67 -2.46
CA TRP A 193 -16.79 4.73 -2.95
C TRP A 193 -17.53 5.74 -3.82
N SER A 194 -18.43 5.30 -4.70
CA SER A 194 -19.26 6.20 -5.51
C SER A 194 -20.19 7.06 -4.64
N TYR A 195 -20.84 6.49 -3.63
CA TYR A 195 -21.67 7.27 -2.69
C TYR A 195 -20.83 8.20 -1.82
N PHE A 196 -19.65 7.76 -1.37
CA PHE A 196 -18.68 8.61 -0.66
C PHE A 196 -18.20 9.77 -1.54
N ALA A 197 -17.86 9.50 -2.80
CA ALA A 197 -17.44 10.50 -3.77
C ALA A 197 -18.56 11.50 -4.04
N LEU A 198 -19.82 11.05 -4.09
CA LEU A 198 -20.99 11.92 -4.24
C LEU A 198 -21.21 12.81 -3.00
N LEU A 199 -21.13 12.26 -1.79
CA LEU A 199 -21.17 13.03 -0.55
C LEU A 199 -20.02 14.03 -0.44
N LYS A 200 -18.81 13.63 -0.87
CA LYS A 200 -17.64 14.49 -0.95
C LYS A 200 -17.83 15.59 -1.98
N GLN A 201 -18.39 15.30 -3.16
CA GLN A 201 -18.67 16.28 -4.20
C GLN A 201 -19.68 17.32 -3.71
N MET A 202 -20.76 16.87 -3.07
CA MET A 202 -21.75 17.75 -2.43
C MET A 202 -21.13 18.63 -1.33
N LEU A 203 -20.07 18.16 -0.66
CA LEU A 203 -19.34 18.95 0.34
C LEU A 203 -18.31 19.90 -0.29
N ASN A 204 -17.60 19.47 -1.34
CA ASN A 204 -16.58 20.24 -2.05
C ASN A 204 -17.16 21.39 -2.89
N ASP A 205 -18.44 21.35 -3.25
CA ASP A 205 -19.14 22.49 -3.87
C ASP A 205 -19.20 23.73 -2.94
N SER A 206 -18.80 23.61 -1.67
CA SER A 206 -18.74 24.73 -0.72
C SER A 206 -17.34 25.37 -0.54
N PHE A 207 -16.27 24.83 -1.15
CA PHE A 207 -14.92 25.41 -1.03
C PHE A 207 -14.12 25.28 -2.32
N THR A 208 -14.29 26.22 -3.24
CA THR A 208 -13.34 26.46 -4.34
C THR A 208 -12.43 27.62 -3.98
N THR A 209 -11.18 27.30 -3.62
CA THR A 209 -10.13 28.31 -3.43
C THR A 209 -9.62 28.78 -4.79
N THR A 210 -9.38 30.08 -4.94
CA THR A 210 -9.02 30.77 -6.18
C THR A 210 -7.56 30.63 -6.61
N ALA A 211 -6.78 29.73 -5.99
CA ALA A 211 -5.34 29.62 -6.20
C ALA A 211 -4.96 28.98 -7.54
N THR A 212 -3.89 29.47 -8.17
CA THR A 212 -3.37 28.94 -9.45
C THR A 212 -2.59 27.63 -9.23
N MET A 213 -2.39 26.79 -10.27
CA MET A 213 -1.61 25.55 -10.10
C MET A 213 -0.16 25.82 -9.66
N LEU A 214 0.45 26.91 -10.13
CA LEU A 214 1.80 27.29 -9.71
C LEU A 214 1.85 27.64 -8.22
N GLU A 215 0.84 28.36 -7.71
CA GLU A 215 0.72 28.64 -6.27
C GLU A 215 0.57 27.35 -5.46
N HIS A 216 -0.25 26.39 -5.92
CA HIS A 216 -0.36 25.09 -5.28
C HIS A 216 1.00 24.35 -5.22
N PHE A 217 1.80 24.42 -6.27
CA PHE A 217 3.14 23.83 -6.29
C PHE A 217 4.05 24.49 -5.24
N HIS A 218 4.10 25.82 -5.20
CA HIS A 218 4.88 26.54 -4.19
C HIS A 218 4.39 26.31 -2.77
N ILE A 219 3.09 26.13 -2.53
CA ILE A 219 2.54 25.76 -1.22
C ILE A 219 3.08 24.38 -0.79
N CYS A 220 3.09 23.40 -1.71
CA CYS A 220 3.65 22.08 -1.45
C CYS A 220 5.15 22.15 -1.15
N LEU A 221 5.92 22.88 -1.96
CA LEU A 221 7.36 23.09 -1.74
C LEU A 221 7.64 23.82 -0.43
N LYS A 222 6.84 24.82 -0.05
CA LYS A 222 6.99 25.53 1.22
C LYS A 222 6.81 24.59 2.42
N ARG A 223 5.85 23.66 2.34
CA ARG A 223 5.67 22.63 3.38
C ARG A 223 6.89 21.72 3.49
N VAL A 224 7.38 21.20 2.37
CA VAL A 224 8.63 20.42 2.32
C VAL A 224 9.80 21.23 2.92
N ASN A 225 9.89 22.50 2.57
CA ASN A 225 10.95 23.39 3.04
C ASN A 225 10.89 23.66 4.56
N ILE A 226 9.71 23.61 5.19
CA ILE A 226 9.60 23.71 6.66
C ILE A 226 10.34 22.53 7.31
N PHE A 227 10.12 21.31 6.82
CA PHE A 227 10.81 20.12 7.35
C PHE A 227 12.31 20.16 7.06
N LEU A 228 12.72 20.61 5.86
CA LEU A 228 14.13 20.78 5.53
C LEU A 228 14.81 21.84 6.43
N LYS A 229 14.14 22.96 6.72
CA LYS A 229 14.65 24.01 7.61
C LYS A 229 14.82 23.55 9.04
N MET A 230 13.94 22.69 9.54
CA MET A 230 14.12 22.06 10.85
C MET A 230 15.39 21.21 10.95
N MET A 231 15.96 20.78 9.81
CA MET A 231 17.23 20.05 9.74
C MET A 231 18.42 20.96 9.33
N GLY A 232 18.21 22.28 9.24
CA GLY A 232 19.23 23.25 8.82
C GLY A 232 19.44 23.38 7.30
N LEU A 233 18.53 22.82 6.49
CA LEU A 233 18.55 22.90 5.03
C LEU A 233 17.48 23.84 4.47
N SER A 234 17.67 24.29 3.23
CA SER A 234 16.64 25.01 2.49
C SER A 234 16.67 24.62 1.02
N LEU A 235 15.52 24.65 0.36
CA LEU A 235 15.40 24.50 -1.10
C LEU A 235 15.84 25.77 -1.86
N ASP A 236 16.46 26.75 -1.19
CA ASP A 236 16.84 28.02 -1.81
C ASP A 236 17.94 27.84 -2.88
N MET A 237 17.80 28.55 -4.00
CA MET A 237 18.72 28.43 -5.14
C MET A 237 20.19 28.73 -4.79
N GLU A 238 20.44 29.66 -3.88
CA GLU A 238 21.80 30.02 -3.46
C GLU A 238 22.50 28.89 -2.69
N ASP A 239 21.73 28.07 -1.99
CA ASP A 239 22.25 27.00 -1.13
C ASP A 239 22.66 25.76 -1.94
N SER A 240 22.06 25.59 -3.13
CA SER A 240 22.39 24.49 -4.03
C SER A 240 23.80 24.53 -4.58
N LYS A 241 24.43 25.72 -4.67
CA LYS A 241 25.79 25.90 -5.20
C LYS A 241 26.89 25.48 -4.23
N ARG A 242 26.56 25.19 -2.97
CA ARG A 242 27.52 24.85 -1.92
C ARG A 242 27.75 23.33 -1.89
N THR A 243 29.00 22.92 -1.83
CA THR A 243 29.36 21.52 -1.54
C THR A 243 28.97 21.14 -0.09
N ILE A 244 28.86 19.85 0.22
CA ILE A 244 28.52 19.37 1.57
C ILE A 244 29.48 19.96 2.62
N LEU A 245 30.79 19.98 2.33
CA LEU A 245 31.80 20.54 3.23
C LEU A 245 31.62 22.05 3.44
N GLN A 246 31.24 22.79 2.39
CA GLN A 246 30.92 24.22 2.50
C GLN A 246 29.63 24.45 3.32
N ARG A 247 28.63 23.58 3.21
CA ARG A 247 27.41 23.65 4.04
C ARG A 247 27.73 23.40 5.51
N LEU A 248 28.52 22.38 5.83
CA LEU A 248 28.98 22.11 7.19
C LEU A 248 29.73 23.30 7.80
N LYS A 249 30.59 23.97 7.02
CA LYS A 249 31.34 25.15 7.50
C LYS A 249 30.47 26.41 7.63
N SER A 250 29.50 26.59 6.75
CA SER A 250 28.71 27.82 6.66
C SER A 250 27.40 27.79 7.47
N ARG A 251 26.98 26.62 7.96
CA ARG A 251 25.74 26.44 8.74
C ARG A 251 25.99 25.64 10.01
N PRO A 252 26.25 26.31 11.15
CA PRO A 252 26.54 25.61 12.41
C PRO A 252 25.37 24.76 12.90
N VAL A 253 24.12 25.18 12.63
CA VAL A 253 22.91 24.41 12.98
C VAL A 253 22.86 23.07 12.23
N PHE A 254 23.04 23.09 10.91
CA PHE A 254 23.08 21.87 10.08
C PHE A 254 24.22 20.93 10.51
N ALA A 255 25.40 21.47 10.80
CA ALA A 255 26.53 20.69 11.30
C ALA A 255 26.20 20.05 12.67
N ALA A 256 25.57 20.78 13.58
CA ALA A 256 25.15 20.27 14.88
C ALA A 256 24.14 19.12 14.75
N HIS A 257 23.13 19.25 13.89
CA HIS A 257 22.15 18.18 13.63
C HIS A 257 22.80 16.92 13.05
N ILE A 258 23.67 17.06 12.04
CA ILE A 258 24.40 15.91 11.47
C ILE A 258 25.25 15.22 12.54
N ILE A 259 26.02 15.98 13.33
CA ILE A 259 26.87 15.42 14.37
C ILE A 259 26.01 14.72 15.43
N SER A 260 24.96 15.38 15.91
CA SER A 260 24.02 14.83 16.89
C SER A 260 23.42 13.50 16.44
N PHE A 261 22.90 13.44 15.22
CA PHE A 261 22.28 12.23 14.68
C PHE A 261 23.30 11.09 14.48
N ASN A 262 24.52 11.40 14.01
CA ASN A 262 25.55 10.38 13.81
C ASN A 262 26.14 9.86 15.12
N VAL A 263 26.16 10.67 16.19
CA VAL A 263 26.50 10.20 17.54
C VAL A 263 25.49 9.14 18.00
N GLU A 264 24.20 9.35 17.74
CA GLU A 264 23.16 8.37 18.08
C GLU A 264 23.34 7.06 17.30
N VAL A 265 23.54 7.15 15.98
CA VAL A 265 23.79 5.95 15.15
C VAL A 265 25.06 5.22 15.59
N ALA A 266 26.10 5.93 16.03
CA ALA A 266 27.31 5.30 16.57
C ALA A 266 27.03 4.59 17.90
N ALA A 267 26.19 5.16 18.78
CA ALA A 267 25.78 4.53 20.03
C ALA A 267 24.94 3.27 19.79
N GLU A 268 24.03 3.31 18.81
CA GLU A 268 23.23 2.18 18.33
C GLU A 268 24.12 1.03 17.79
N VAL A 269 25.09 1.35 16.94
CA VAL A 269 26.04 0.37 16.39
C VAL A 269 26.95 -0.20 17.49
N GLY A 270 27.42 0.64 18.42
CA GLY A 270 28.20 0.21 19.58
C GLY A 270 27.43 -0.77 20.45
N TRP A 271 26.13 -0.52 20.66
CA TRP A 271 25.26 -1.43 21.38
C TRP A 271 25.10 -2.78 20.64
N LEU A 272 24.89 -2.76 19.32
CA LEU A 272 24.80 -3.99 18.52
C LEU A 272 26.08 -4.83 18.62
N PHE A 273 27.24 -4.19 18.54
CA PHE A 273 28.52 -4.89 18.68
C PHE A 273 28.65 -5.53 20.07
N ASN A 274 28.32 -4.79 21.12
CA ASN A 274 28.31 -5.31 22.49
C ASN A 274 27.31 -6.47 22.65
N ALA A 275 26.11 -6.36 22.08
CA ALA A 275 25.10 -7.41 22.10
C ALA A 275 25.56 -8.71 21.43
N LEU A 276 26.29 -8.60 20.32
CA LEU A 276 26.89 -9.75 19.63
C LEU A 276 28.03 -10.39 20.45
N VAL A 277 28.89 -9.57 21.06
CA VAL A 277 29.99 -10.06 21.91
C VAL A 277 29.48 -10.74 23.18
N THR A 278 28.46 -10.16 23.82
CA THR A 278 27.84 -10.68 25.04
C THR A 278 26.81 -11.78 24.78
N LYS A 279 26.59 -12.15 23.50
CA LYS A 279 25.63 -13.17 23.05
C LYS A 279 24.22 -12.95 23.61
N LYS A 280 23.74 -11.71 23.51
CA LYS A 280 22.36 -11.36 23.86
C LYS A 280 21.34 -12.20 23.09
N SER A 281 20.15 -12.36 23.66
CA SER A 281 19.08 -13.15 23.04
C SER A 281 18.77 -12.65 21.63
N PHE A 282 18.51 -13.60 20.72
CA PHE A 282 18.11 -13.32 19.35
C PHE A 282 16.89 -12.37 19.29
N VAL A 283 15.97 -12.48 20.26
CA VAL A 283 14.78 -11.61 20.37
C VAL A 283 15.17 -10.16 20.69
N GLU A 284 16.12 -9.93 21.60
CA GLU A 284 16.62 -8.59 21.95
C GLU A 284 17.28 -7.90 20.74
N ILE A 285 18.06 -8.66 19.96
CA ILE A 285 18.72 -8.14 18.74
C ILE A 285 17.67 -7.80 17.67
N THR A 286 16.69 -8.68 17.47
CA THR A 286 15.63 -8.52 16.46
C THR A 286 14.70 -7.35 16.76
N TYR A 287 14.46 -7.07 18.04
CA TYR A 287 13.71 -5.90 18.52
C TYR A 287 14.39 -4.57 18.15
N PHE A 288 15.71 -4.50 18.26
CA PHE A 288 16.50 -3.29 18.04
C PHE A 288 16.75 -2.99 16.54
N LEU A 289 16.98 -4.03 15.76
CA LEU A 289 17.46 -3.94 14.39
C LEU A 289 16.59 -3.07 13.44
N PRO A 290 15.25 -3.04 13.53
CA PRO A 290 14.41 -2.14 12.71
C PRO A 290 14.76 -0.66 12.86
N CYS A 291 15.02 -0.21 14.10
CA CYS A 291 15.37 1.18 14.38
C CYS A 291 16.72 1.55 13.78
N LEU A 292 17.74 0.70 13.98
CA LEU A 292 19.07 0.90 13.38
C LEU A 292 19.00 0.93 11.85
N ILE A 293 18.31 -0.03 11.21
CA ILE A 293 18.18 -0.04 9.75
C ILE A 293 17.48 1.25 9.29
N PHE A 294 16.42 1.67 9.97
CA PHE A 294 15.73 2.92 9.64
C PHE A 294 16.65 4.14 9.76
N SER A 295 17.43 4.26 10.84
CA SER A 295 18.42 5.32 11.02
C SER A 295 19.47 5.35 9.89
N THR A 296 19.90 4.18 9.39
CA THR A 296 20.81 4.11 8.24
C THR A 296 20.14 4.56 6.94
N VAL A 297 18.87 4.21 6.71
CA VAL A 297 18.07 4.66 5.56
C VAL A 297 17.87 6.17 5.60
N SER A 298 17.55 6.73 6.76
CA SER A 298 17.43 8.17 6.98
C SER A 298 18.69 8.91 6.57
N ASN A 299 19.86 8.46 7.05
CA ASN A 299 21.16 9.04 6.66
C ASN A 299 21.40 8.94 5.16
N PHE A 300 21.19 7.75 4.57
CA PHE A 300 21.44 7.53 3.15
C PHE A 300 20.56 8.42 2.27
N LYS A 301 19.26 8.52 2.59
CA LYS A 301 18.32 9.41 1.90
C LYS A 301 18.73 10.87 2.02
N TYR A 302 19.08 11.31 3.22
CA TYR A 302 19.48 12.68 3.49
C TYR A 302 20.74 13.07 2.72
N ILE A 303 21.78 12.23 2.76
CA ILE A 303 23.03 12.43 2.00
C ILE A 303 22.77 12.42 0.50
N SER A 304 21.93 11.50 0.01
CA SER A 304 21.54 11.45 -1.41
C SER A 304 20.85 12.74 -1.85
N PHE A 305 19.88 13.22 -1.07
CA PHE A 305 19.16 14.47 -1.35
C PHE A 305 20.11 15.68 -1.36
N LEU A 306 21.12 15.69 -0.47
CA LEU A 306 22.16 16.73 -0.44
C LEU A 306 23.09 16.69 -1.64
N TYR A 307 23.50 15.49 -2.05
CA TYR A 307 24.37 15.26 -3.19
C TYR A 307 23.72 15.73 -4.49
N TYR A 308 22.41 15.46 -4.65
CA TYR A 308 21.63 15.84 -5.82
C TYR A 308 20.95 17.22 -5.74
N SER A 309 21.39 18.11 -4.82
CA SER A 309 20.75 19.42 -4.62
C SER A 309 20.67 20.31 -5.87
N HIS A 310 21.65 20.18 -6.78
CA HIS A 310 21.63 20.88 -8.06
C HIS A 310 20.52 20.36 -8.98
N ALA A 311 20.44 19.04 -9.15
CA ALA A 311 19.41 18.39 -9.96
C ALA A 311 18.00 18.63 -9.40
N ILE A 312 17.85 18.69 -8.06
CA ILE A 312 16.60 19.06 -7.39
C ILE A 312 16.12 20.45 -7.82
N ASN A 313 17.02 21.43 -7.88
CA ASN A 313 16.66 22.77 -8.33
C ASN A 313 16.36 22.82 -9.83
N ASP A 314 17.08 22.06 -10.64
CA ASP A 314 16.79 21.95 -12.06
C ASP A 314 15.43 21.28 -12.29
N LEU A 315 15.02 20.33 -11.45
CA LEU A 315 13.70 19.72 -11.46
C LEU A 315 12.60 20.72 -11.08
N ILE A 316 12.78 21.48 -9.99
CA ILE A 316 11.82 22.54 -9.60
C ILE A 316 11.61 23.52 -10.75
N LYS A 317 12.72 24.02 -11.33
CA LYS A 317 12.67 24.92 -12.49
C LYS A 317 12.07 24.26 -13.73
N ALA A 318 12.28 22.96 -13.94
CA ALA A 318 11.68 22.25 -15.07
C ALA A 318 10.16 22.18 -14.92
N ILE A 319 9.65 21.87 -13.72
CA ILE A 319 8.21 21.85 -13.43
C ILE A 319 7.60 23.25 -13.58
N GLU A 320 8.26 24.30 -13.06
CA GLU A 320 7.83 25.70 -13.24
C GLU A 320 7.79 26.10 -14.72
N ARG A 321 8.82 25.74 -15.49
CA ARG A 321 8.88 26.00 -16.94
C ARG A 321 7.75 25.31 -17.68
N VAL A 322 7.45 24.05 -17.35
CA VAL A 322 6.34 23.29 -17.94
C VAL A 322 5.00 24.00 -17.69
N GLN A 323 4.75 24.47 -16.47
CA GLN A 323 3.54 25.23 -16.14
C GLN A 323 3.48 26.58 -16.85
N SER A 324 4.60 27.30 -16.99
CA SER A 324 4.64 28.61 -17.66
C SER A 324 4.37 28.55 -19.17
N ARG A 325 4.56 27.37 -19.79
CA ARG A 325 4.38 27.14 -21.24
C ARG A 325 2.95 26.76 -21.64
N VAL A 326 1.99 26.89 -20.74
CA VAL A 326 0.57 26.62 -21.03
C VAL A 326 0.09 27.49 -22.19
N VAL A 327 -0.37 26.84 -23.25
CA VAL A 327 -0.83 27.47 -24.49
C VAL A 327 -2.31 27.83 -24.31
N GLN A 328 -2.63 29.13 -24.25
CA GLN A 328 -3.99 29.70 -24.26
C GLN A 328 -5.05 28.89 -23.51
N SER A 329 -5.37 29.33 -22.28
CA SER A 329 -6.44 28.71 -21.50
C SER A 329 -7.81 29.18 -22.00
N ASP A 330 -8.66 28.22 -22.37
CA ASP A 330 -10.09 28.43 -22.45
C ASP A 330 -10.75 28.08 -21.09
N LYS A 331 -12.01 28.50 -20.91
CA LYS A 331 -12.72 28.28 -19.64
C LYS A 331 -12.88 26.79 -19.29
N GLU A 332 -12.97 25.91 -20.30
CA GLU A 332 -13.11 24.47 -20.09
C GLU A 332 -11.82 23.85 -19.57
N ARG A 333 -10.68 24.22 -20.16
CA ARG A 333 -9.35 23.82 -19.71
C ARG A 333 -9.05 24.34 -18.30
N ASP A 334 -9.38 25.60 -18.01
CA ASP A 334 -9.24 26.16 -16.66
C ASP A 334 -10.07 25.38 -15.62
N LEU A 335 -11.30 24.99 -15.98
CA LEU A 335 -12.15 24.19 -15.12
C LEU A 335 -11.57 22.78 -14.92
N PHE A 336 -11.07 22.17 -15.98
CA PHE A 336 -10.41 20.86 -15.91
C PHE A 336 -9.13 20.91 -15.06
N GLU A 337 -8.31 21.94 -15.23
CA GLU A 337 -7.11 22.19 -14.44
C GLU A 337 -7.44 22.34 -12.94
N LYS A 338 -8.46 23.15 -12.61
CA LYS A 338 -8.94 23.31 -11.23
C LYS A 338 -9.46 22.00 -10.64
N LYS A 339 -10.17 21.19 -11.43
CA LYS A 339 -10.65 19.87 -11.01
C LYS A 339 -9.48 18.94 -10.68
N LEU A 340 -8.51 18.82 -11.58
CA LEU A 340 -7.30 18.01 -11.36
C LEU A 340 -6.51 18.48 -10.13
N ALA A 341 -6.35 19.80 -9.96
CA ALA A 341 -5.70 20.36 -8.78
C ALA A 341 -6.45 19.99 -7.50
N ASN A 342 -7.78 20.17 -7.48
CA ASN A 342 -8.59 19.83 -6.31
C ASN A 342 -8.61 18.32 -6.00
N ASP A 343 -8.50 17.46 -7.00
CA ASP A 343 -8.48 16.02 -6.79
C ASP A 343 -7.09 15.57 -6.30
N PHE A 344 -6.03 15.88 -7.04
CA PHE A 344 -4.70 15.33 -6.80
C PHE A 344 -3.87 16.13 -5.80
N VAL A 345 -3.88 17.46 -5.85
CA VAL A 345 -3.12 18.28 -4.89
C VAL A 345 -3.75 18.19 -3.50
N THR A 346 -5.09 18.27 -3.40
CA THR A 346 -5.77 18.09 -2.11
C THR A 346 -5.57 16.69 -1.56
N MET A 347 -5.56 15.65 -2.40
CA MET A 347 -5.20 14.29 -2.00
C MET A 347 -3.78 14.26 -1.41
N PHE A 348 -2.78 14.79 -2.13
CA PHE A 348 -1.40 14.88 -1.63
C PHE A 348 -1.31 15.61 -0.29
N LEU A 349 -1.93 16.79 -0.17
CA LEU A 349 -1.90 17.58 1.07
C LEU A 349 -2.58 16.86 2.24
N ASN A 350 -3.68 16.17 1.99
CA ASN A 350 -4.39 15.39 3.01
C ASN A 350 -3.59 14.17 3.45
N ILE A 351 -3.00 13.44 2.50
CA ILE A 351 -2.10 12.31 2.79
C ILE A 351 -0.91 12.82 3.62
N SER A 352 -0.24 13.87 3.15
CA SER A 352 0.89 14.52 3.83
C SER A 352 0.53 14.91 5.28
N ASN A 353 -0.59 15.59 5.50
CA ASN A 353 -1.05 15.98 6.84
C ASN A 353 -1.31 14.76 7.75
N ARG A 354 -1.97 13.73 7.22
CA ARG A 354 -2.27 12.50 7.96
C ARG A 354 -0.99 11.74 8.32
N THR A 355 -0.03 11.66 7.40
CA THR A 355 1.28 11.04 7.65
C THR A 355 2.04 11.76 8.75
N VAL A 356 2.06 13.11 8.76
CA VAL A 356 2.68 13.88 9.85
C VAL A 356 2.02 13.60 11.19
N GLY A 357 0.68 13.53 11.23
CA GLY A 357 -0.05 13.16 12.44
C GLY A 357 0.32 11.77 12.95
N LEU A 358 0.40 10.77 12.06
CA LEU A 358 0.82 9.41 12.39
C LEU A 358 2.27 9.34 12.89
N ILE A 359 3.18 10.12 12.28
CA ILE A 359 4.57 10.24 12.72
C ILE A 359 4.64 10.77 14.15
N ILE A 360 3.91 11.85 14.46
CA ILE A 360 3.90 12.45 15.80
C ILE A 360 3.37 11.46 16.83
N ILE A 361 2.27 10.75 16.51
CA ILE A 361 1.72 9.71 17.38
C ILE A 361 2.72 8.57 17.60
N GLY A 362 3.37 8.08 16.54
CA GLY A 362 4.39 7.03 16.63
C GLY A 362 5.57 7.45 17.49
N LEU A 363 6.10 8.66 17.29
CA LEU A 363 7.19 9.21 18.12
C LEU A 363 6.80 9.32 19.58
N MET A 364 5.58 9.79 19.89
CA MET A 364 5.07 9.83 21.26
C MET A 364 4.93 8.43 21.87
N MET A 365 4.51 7.43 21.09
CA MET A 365 4.43 6.04 21.56
C MET A 365 5.83 5.53 21.94
N PHE A 366 6.82 5.64 21.05
CA PHE A 366 8.21 5.25 21.34
C PHE A 366 8.80 6.01 22.53
N ALA A 367 8.60 7.33 22.59
CA ALA A 367 9.04 8.16 23.69
C ALA A 367 8.38 7.83 25.03
N SER A 368 7.26 7.10 25.05
CA SER A 368 6.56 6.73 26.28
C SER A 368 6.89 5.32 26.79
N ILE A 369 7.47 4.45 25.96
CA ILE A 369 7.74 3.03 26.28
C ILE A 369 8.48 2.90 27.61
N SER A 370 9.61 3.59 27.75
CA SER A 370 10.47 3.49 28.94
C SER A 370 9.75 3.99 30.20
N LEU A 371 8.95 5.06 30.11
CA LEU A 371 8.17 5.54 31.26
C LEU A 371 7.12 4.51 31.71
N PHE A 372 6.48 3.84 30.75
CA PHE A 372 5.51 2.78 31.03
C PHE A 372 6.13 1.50 31.59
N ILE A 373 7.44 1.29 31.44
CA ILE A 373 8.17 0.18 32.06
C ILE A 373 8.69 0.58 33.45
N ILE A 374 9.29 1.77 33.57
CA ILE A 374 9.90 2.28 34.81
C ILE A 374 8.85 2.50 35.90
N LEU A 375 7.74 3.18 35.60
CA LEU A 375 6.76 3.59 36.62
C LEU A 375 6.10 2.39 37.33
N PRO A 376 5.51 1.39 36.65
CA PRO A 376 4.90 0.26 37.33
C PRO A 376 5.92 -0.61 38.08
N ARG A 377 7.16 -0.71 37.58
CA ARG A 377 8.24 -1.44 38.23
C ARG A 377 8.63 -0.76 39.54
N TYR A 378 8.83 0.56 39.51
CA TYR A 378 9.11 1.36 40.70
C TYR A 378 8.00 1.25 41.76
N TYR A 379 6.73 1.32 41.35
CA TYR A 379 5.60 1.14 42.26
C TYR A 379 5.54 -0.26 42.90
N LYS A 380 6.02 -1.31 42.21
CA LYS A 380 6.02 -2.70 42.71
C LYS A 380 7.24 -3.05 43.56
N THR A 381 8.43 -2.62 43.17
CA THR A 381 9.70 -3.06 43.78
C THR A 381 10.35 -2.02 44.67
N GLY A 382 9.96 -0.74 44.56
CA GLY A 382 10.63 0.38 45.21
C GLY A 382 12.02 0.71 44.65
N GLU A 383 12.52 -0.06 43.68
CA GLU A 383 13.80 0.15 43.03
C GLU A 383 13.63 0.93 41.73
N LEU A 384 14.35 2.06 41.59
CA LEU A 384 14.39 2.83 40.36
C LEU A 384 15.44 2.24 39.41
N LYS A 385 15.00 1.43 38.44
CA LYS A 385 15.82 1.00 37.30
C LYS A 385 15.46 1.86 36.09
N LEU A 386 16.41 2.69 35.65
CA LEU A 386 16.25 3.58 34.50
C LEU A 386 16.39 2.78 33.20
N GLU A 387 15.59 3.12 32.20
CA GLU A 387 15.58 2.50 30.87
C GLU A 387 15.48 3.59 29.80
N LEU A 388 16.17 3.42 28.69
CA LEU A 388 16.18 4.37 27.57
C LEU A 388 15.12 4.02 26.51
N PRO A 389 14.57 4.99 25.77
CA PRO A 389 13.60 4.75 24.70
C PRO A 389 14.16 3.89 23.56
N PHE A 390 15.44 4.05 23.27
CA PHE A 390 16.16 3.27 22.27
C PHE A 390 17.43 2.69 22.89
N LEU A 391 17.76 1.45 22.50
CA LEU A 391 18.92 0.75 23.00
C LEU A 391 20.19 1.33 22.34
N GLY A 392 21.03 2.01 23.12
CA GLY A 392 22.28 2.60 22.67
C GLY A 392 23.35 2.50 23.74
N HIS A 393 24.63 2.45 23.34
CA HIS A 393 25.76 2.41 24.25
C HIS A 393 26.59 3.69 24.11
N TYR A 394 26.68 4.48 25.18
CA TYR A 394 27.43 5.73 25.21
C TYR A 394 28.80 5.54 25.89
N PRO A 395 29.81 6.38 25.59
CA PRO A 395 31.13 6.30 26.20
C PRO A 395 31.18 6.79 27.67
N PHE A 396 30.02 7.10 28.26
CA PHE A 396 29.83 7.55 29.63
C PHE A 396 28.60 6.82 30.21
N ASN A 397 28.45 6.81 31.54
CA ASN A 397 27.33 6.13 32.19
C ASN A 397 26.00 6.83 31.88
N GLU A 398 25.24 6.23 30.97
CA GLU A 398 23.95 6.71 30.45
C GLU A 398 22.82 6.66 31.48
N PHE A 399 22.98 5.89 32.57
CA PHE A 399 22.01 5.76 33.66
C PHE A 399 22.35 6.60 34.90
N ASP A 400 23.36 7.49 34.82
CA ASP A 400 23.57 8.50 35.86
C ASP A 400 22.40 9.50 35.86
N MET A 401 21.72 9.66 37.00
CA MET A 401 20.58 10.56 37.19
C MET A 401 20.85 12.00 36.71
N ARG A 402 22.10 12.47 36.73
CA ARG A 402 22.46 13.82 36.26
C ARG A 402 22.43 13.97 34.74
N VAL A 403 22.75 12.90 34.02
CA VAL A 403 22.95 12.89 32.56
C VAL A 403 21.77 12.23 31.84
N TYR A 404 21.08 11.30 32.51
CA TYR A 404 19.95 10.54 31.98
C TYR A 404 18.88 11.40 31.30
N PRO A 405 18.36 12.51 31.88
CA PRO A 405 17.35 13.33 31.21
C PRO A 405 17.86 13.97 29.90
N LEU A 406 19.15 14.28 29.82
CA LEU A 406 19.77 14.84 28.63
C LEU A 406 19.89 13.79 27.53
N VAL A 407 20.33 12.58 27.88
CA VAL A 407 20.40 11.43 26.95
C VAL A 407 19.01 11.09 26.45
N TYR A 408 18.03 11.00 27.35
CA TYR A 408 16.63 10.72 27.00
C TYR A 408 16.06 11.72 26.00
N PHE A 409 16.29 13.02 26.24
CA PHE A 409 15.85 14.08 25.33
C PHE A 409 16.59 14.01 23.99
N HIS A 410 17.90 13.77 24.02
CA HIS A 410 18.73 13.62 22.81
C HIS A 410 18.27 12.45 21.95
N GLN A 411 17.92 11.30 22.53
CA GLN A 411 17.39 10.15 21.79
C GLN A 411 16.05 10.43 21.12
N ILE A 412 15.10 11.06 21.83
CA ILE A 412 13.81 11.44 21.25
C ILE A 412 14.00 12.43 20.10
N PHE A 413 14.92 13.37 20.29
CA PHE A 413 15.27 14.36 19.28
C PHE A 413 15.89 13.70 18.04
N ALA A 414 16.86 12.80 18.22
CA ALA A 414 17.48 12.03 17.14
C ALA A 414 16.47 11.15 16.40
N ALA A 415 15.51 10.53 17.11
CA ALA A 415 14.43 9.77 16.49
C ALA A 415 13.51 10.67 15.64
N ALA A 416 13.19 11.87 16.12
CA ALA A 416 12.43 12.84 15.33
C ALA A 416 13.20 13.29 14.07
N GLU A 417 14.52 13.52 14.19
CA GLU A 417 15.41 13.81 13.07
C GLU A 417 15.40 12.68 12.03
N ALA A 418 15.55 11.42 12.47
CA ALA A 418 15.54 10.25 11.59
C ALA A 418 14.28 10.21 10.71
N VAL A 419 13.12 10.46 11.30
CA VAL A 419 11.85 10.43 10.60
C VAL A 419 11.71 11.61 9.64
N PHE A 420 12.12 12.83 10.03
CA PHE A 420 12.07 13.99 9.15
C PHE A 420 13.05 13.90 7.97
N MET A 421 14.22 13.30 8.17
CA MET A 421 15.21 13.03 7.12
C MET A 421 14.68 12.10 6.03
N VAL A 422 13.74 11.22 6.36
CA VAL A 422 13.02 10.37 5.40
C VAL A 422 11.82 11.12 4.82
N TYR A 423 11.01 11.73 5.67
CA TYR A 423 9.75 12.33 5.27
C TYR A 423 9.91 13.50 4.28
N ALA A 424 10.93 14.34 4.44
CA ALA A 424 11.11 15.52 3.60
C ALA A 424 11.49 15.17 2.13
N PRO A 425 12.52 14.34 1.86
CA PRO A 425 12.79 13.85 0.50
C PRO A 425 11.61 13.11 -0.12
N ASP A 426 10.90 12.28 0.64
CA ASP A 426 9.76 11.51 0.15
C ASP A 426 8.60 12.43 -0.24
N SER A 427 8.28 13.41 0.60
CA SER A 427 7.25 14.41 0.33
C SER A 427 7.60 15.28 -0.87
N PHE A 428 8.89 15.61 -1.06
CA PHE A 428 9.35 16.31 -2.27
C PHE A 428 9.13 15.47 -3.52
N PHE A 429 9.50 14.19 -3.48
CA PHE A 429 9.28 13.26 -4.59
C PHE A 429 7.78 13.17 -4.94
N PHE A 430 6.92 12.90 -3.95
CA PHE A 430 5.47 12.80 -4.16
C PHE A 430 4.85 14.09 -4.71
N ALA A 431 5.31 15.26 -4.25
CA ALA A 431 4.90 16.54 -4.82
C ALA A 431 5.29 16.63 -6.30
N CYS A 432 6.56 16.38 -6.65
CA CYS A 432 7.03 16.42 -8.03
C CYS A 432 6.27 15.44 -8.92
N CYS A 433 5.98 14.23 -8.43
CA CYS A 433 5.17 13.25 -9.14
C CYS A 433 3.74 13.73 -9.38
N THR A 434 3.10 14.31 -8.36
CA THR A 434 1.74 14.85 -8.45
C THR A 434 1.64 15.92 -9.53
N PHE A 435 2.53 16.90 -9.53
CA PHE A 435 2.51 17.97 -10.54
C PHE A 435 2.87 17.44 -11.92
N THR A 436 3.87 16.56 -12.05
CA THR A 436 4.22 15.94 -13.34
C THR A 436 3.06 15.12 -13.90
N HIS A 437 2.36 14.35 -13.06
CA HIS A 437 1.17 13.60 -13.44
C HIS A 437 0.04 14.51 -13.94
N ILE A 438 -0.29 15.56 -13.19
CA ILE A 438 -1.30 16.55 -13.62
C ILE A 438 -0.91 17.17 -14.97
N GLN A 439 0.37 17.49 -15.17
CA GLN A 439 0.85 18.06 -16.43
C GLN A 439 0.74 17.08 -17.61
N PHE A 440 0.97 15.78 -17.40
CA PHE A 440 0.69 14.77 -18.42
C PHE A 440 -0.80 14.71 -18.75
N MET A 441 -1.70 14.71 -17.76
CA MET A 441 -3.15 14.73 -17.97
C MET A 441 -3.61 15.97 -18.75
N LEU A 442 -3.04 17.14 -18.44
CA LEU A 442 -3.31 18.36 -19.19
C LEU A 442 -2.74 18.32 -20.60
N LEU A 443 -1.56 17.73 -20.79
CA LEU A 443 -0.98 17.53 -22.11
C LEU A 443 -1.87 16.62 -22.98
N GLN A 444 -2.40 15.54 -22.42
CA GLN A 444 -3.35 14.65 -23.10
C GLN A 444 -4.58 15.45 -23.57
N TYR A 445 -5.20 16.21 -22.67
CA TYR A 445 -6.35 17.06 -22.98
C TYR A 445 -6.06 18.08 -24.10
N ASP A 446 -4.90 18.75 -24.02
CA ASP A 446 -4.49 19.74 -25.01
C ASP A 446 -4.18 19.11 -26.39
N ILE A 447 -3.67 17.87 -26.41
CA ILE A 447 -3.35 17.10 -27.63
C ILE A 447 -4.62 16.57 -28.31
N GLU A 448 -5.57 16.01 -27.58
CA GLU A 448 -6.82 15.50 -28.16
C GLU A 448 -7.56 16.59 -28.93
N ARG A 449 -7.48 17.83 -28.44
CA ARG A 449 -8.12 19.03 -29.00
C ARG A 449 -7.21 19.85 -29.92
N ILE A 450 -6.16 19.25 -30.46
CA ILE A 450 -5.23 19.99 -31.31
C ILE A 450 -5.81 20.36 -32.67
N VAL A 451 -6.67 19.52 -33.22
CA VAL A 451 -7.43 19.78 -34.44
C VAL A 451 -8.88 20.07 -34.03
N PRO A 452 -9.36 21.31 -34.18
CA PRO A 452 -10.76 21.62 -33.88
C PRO A 452 -11.69 20.94 -34.89
N GLU A 453 -12.85 20.45 -34.45
CA GLU A 453 -13.86 19.82 -35.33
C GLU A 453 -14.33 20.77 -36.46
N ASN A 454 -14.26 22.09 -36.24
CA ASN A 454 -14.87 23.12 -37.09
C ASN A 454 -13.86 24.04 -37.82
N SER A 455 -12.56 23.77 -37.79
CA SER A 455 -11.53 24.64 -38.39
C SER A 455 -10.57 23.87 -39.29
N GLU A 456 -10.42 24.32 -40.53
CA GLU A 456 -9.48 23.76 -41.52
C GLU A 456 -8.00 24.06 -41.22
N THR A 457 -7.71 24.94 -40.26
CA THR A 457 -6.34 25.37 -39.96
C THR A 457 -5.74 24.61 -38.78
N TYR A 458 -4.89 23.63 -39.08
CA TYR A 458 -3.96 23.02 -38.13
C TYR A 458 -2.90 24.04 -37.69
N ASP A 459 -2.87 24.34 -36.38
CA ASP A 459 -1.86 25.24 -35.80
C ASP A 459 -0.55 24.48 -35.51
N LYS A 460 0.39 24.59 -36.45
CA LYS A 460 1.75 24.04 -36.35
C LYS A 460 2.49 24.54 -35.10
N ASP A 461 2.33 25.81 -34.75
CA ASP A 461 3.02 26.39 -33.61
C ASP A 461 2.44 25.88 -32.29
N LYS A 462 1.13 25.65 -32.21
CA LYS A 462 0.50 24.96 -31.08
C LYS A 462 1.02 23.54 -30.93
N PHE A 463 1.08 22.74 -32.00
CA PHE A 463 1.66 21.39 -31.94
C PHE A 463 3.11 21.40 -31.49
N LYS A 464 3.93 22.29 -32.04
CA LYS A 464 5.33 22.46 -31.65
C LYS A 464 5.46 22.76 -30.16
N LYS A 465 4.61 23.63 -29.60
CA LYS A 465 4.60 23.94 -28.16
C LYS A 465 4.21 22.72 -27.32
N LEU A 466 3.21 21.93 -27.74
CA LEU A 466 2.81 20.69 -27.05
C LEU A 466 3.91 19.63 -27.10
N ALA A 467 4.57 19.44 -28.24
CA ALA A 467 5.72 18.55 -28.37
C ALA A 467 6.87 18.99 -27.47
N LEU A 468 7.18 20.29 -27.41
CA LEU A 468 8.18 20.83 -26.49
C LEU A 468 7.79 20.63 -25.02
N ARG A 469 6.51 20.75 -24.67
CA ARG A 469 6.01 20.47 -23.32
C ARG A 469 6.16 18.99 -22.96
N HIS A 470 5.85 18.08 -23.89
CA HIS A 470 6.08 16.64 -23.71
C HIS A 470 7.57 16.34 -23.46
N ILE A 471 8.48 16.96 -24.23
CA ILE A 471 9.93 16.82 -24.04
C ILE A 471 10.38 17.30 -22.65
N GLU A 472 9.89 18.45 -22.18
CA GLU A 472 10.23 18.95 -20.84
C GLU A 472 9.63 18.06 -19.74
N LEU A 473 8.44 17.48 -19.94
CA LEU A 473 7.86 16.52 -18.99
C LEU A 473 8.70 15.25 -18.87
N MET A 474 9.17 14.71 -19.99
CA MET A 474 10.12 13.60 -19.98
C MET A 474 11.42 13.98 -19.24
N LYS A 475 11.90 15.22 -19.42
CA LYS A 475 13.05 15.73 -18.66
C LYS A 475 12.78 15.79 -17.16
N CYS A 476 11.58 16.19 -16.72
CA CYS A 476 11.21 16.15 -15.29
C CYS A 476 11.28 14.72 -14.74
N VAL A 477 10.75 13.73 -15.46
CA VAL A 477 10.80 12.33 -15.01
C VAL A 477 12.22 11.79 -14.97
N ASN A 478 13.04 12.10 -15.98
CA ASN A 478 14.45 11.70 -15.99
C ASN A 478 15.26 12.34 -14.84
N LEU A 479 15.00 13.62 -14.53
CA LEU A 479 15.62 14.26 -13.37
C LEU A 479 15.17 13.60 -12.06
N MET A 480 13.89 13.23 -11.93
CA MET A 480 13.42 12.45 -10.76
C MET A 480 14.13 11.10 -10.66
N GLU A 481 14.34 10.40 -11.78
CA GLU A 481 15.08 9.15 -11.83
C GLU A 481 16.54 9.34 -11.38
N ASP A 482 17.23 10.36 -11.89
CA ASP A 482 18.62 10.65 -11.53
C ASP A 482 18.78 10.98 -10.03
N ILE A 483 17.81 11.69 -9.44
CA ILE A 483 17.84 12.12 -8.04
C ILE A 483 17.53 10.94 -7.09
N PHE A 484 16.53 10.12 -7.43
CA PHE A 484 15.93 9.18 -6.47
C PHE A 484 16.26 7.71 -6.70
N SER A 485 16.68 7.28 -7.90
CA SER A 485 16.85 5.86 -8.25
C SER A 485 17.67 5.04 -7.24
N LYS A 486 18.85 5.53 -6.85
CA LYS A 486 19.73 4.87 -5.85
C LYS A 486 19.09 4.82 -4.46
N SER A 487 18.49 5.93 -4.04
CA SER A 487 17.77 6.06 -2.77
C SER A 487 16.58 5.09 -2.72
N LEU A 488 15.86 4.92 -3.82
CA LEU A 488 14.71 4.03 -3.94
C LEU A 488 15.13 2.57 -3.86
N LEU A 489 16.22 2.17 -4.52
CA LEU A 489 16.74 0.80 -4.41
C LEU A 489 17.07 0.45 -2.97
N PHE A 490 17.85 1.30 -2.30
CA PHE A 490 18.24 1.07 -0.90
C PHE A 490 17.01 1.01 0.02
N ASN A 491 16.10 1.98 -0.14
CA ASN A 491 14.85 2.03 0.62
C ASN A 491 14.02 0.75 0.43
N SER A 492 13.77 0.32 -0.81
CA SER A 492 12.98 -0.89 -1.10
C SER A 492 13.59 -2.16 -0.50
N MET A 493 14.92 -2.34 -0.57
CA MET A 493 15.60 -3.49 0.04
C MET A 493 15.47 -3.50 1.56
N THR A 494 15.75 -2.36 2.20
CA THR A 494 15.67 -2.23 3.65
C THR A 494 14.25 -2.33 4.19
N SER A 495 13.24 -1.83 3.46
CA SER A 495 11.83 -1.91 3.87
C SER A 495 11.36 -3.36 3.99
N SER A 496 11.80 -4.27 3.12
CA SER A 496 11.44 -5.69 3.26
C SER A 496 11.97 -6.29 4.57
N ILE A 497 13.20 -5.94 4.94
CA ILE A 497 13.83 -6.39 6.20
C ILE A 497 13.12 -5.75 7.40
N ILE A 498 12.92 -4.43 7.40
CA ILE A 498 12.24 -3.69 8.47
C ILE A 498 10.82 -4.25 8.70
N MET A 499 10.03 -4.44 7.65
CA MET A 499 8.67 -4.97 7.76
C MET A 499 8.63 -6.37 8.36
N CYS A 500 9.57 -7.22 7.94
CA CYS A 500 9.74 -8.57 8.46
C CYS A 500 10.07 -8.56 9.97
N LEU A 501 11.08 -7.80 10.38
CA LEU A 501 11.52 -7.69 11.77
C LEU A 501 10.46 -7.04 12.67
N ASN A 502 9.75 -6.00 12.18
CA ASN A 502 8.64 -5.38 12.89
C ASN A 502 7.48 -6.38 13.09
N GLY A 503 7.12 -7.13 12.05
CA GLY A 503 6.10 -8.18 12.15
C GLY A 503 6.47 -9.26 13.16
N PHE A 504 7.74 -9.68 13.18
CA PHE A 504 8.26 -10.62 14.17
C PHE A 504 8.19 -10.06 15.60
N THR A 505 8.60 -8.81 15.78
CA THR A 505 8.57 -8.13 17.08
C THR A 505 7.15 -8.02 17.64
N VAL A 506 6.17 -7.68 16.79
CA VAL A 506 4.74 -7.65 17.15
C VAL A 506 4.21 -9.03 17.54
N MET A 507 4.75 -10.12 16.97
CA MET A 507 4.33 -11.48 17.28
C MET A 507 4.91 -11.98 18.61
N VAL A 508 6.17 -11.67 18.90
CA VAL A 508 6.91 -12.24 20.05
C VAL A 508 6.70 -11.43 21.33
N ILE A 509 6.59 -10.10 21.25
CA ILE A 509 6.54 -9.26 22.46
C ILE A 509 5.11 -9.11 22.97
N HIS A 510 4.90 -9.43 24.25
CA HIS A 510 3.58 -9.35 24.92
C HIS A 510 3.26 -7.98 25.55
N ASN A 511 4.22 -7.06 25.60
CA ASN A 511 3.98 -5.70 26.09
C ASN A 511 3.14 -4.90 25.08
N VAL A 512 1.94 -4.48 25.50
CA VAL A 512 0.97 -3.77 24.64
C VAL A 512 1.53 -2.47 24.05
N MET A 513 2.32 -1.70 24.81
CA MET A 513 2.89 -0.42 24.35
C MET A 513 3.96 -0.65 23.28
N ILE A 514 4.81 -1.67 23.47
CA ILE A 514 5.82 -2.06 22.49
C ILE A 514 5.13 -2.58 21.23
N MET A 515 4.17 -3.49 21.37
CA MET A 515 3.40 -4.04 20.26
C MET A 515 2.69 -2.93 19.46
N ALA A 516 2.10 -1.94 20.13
CA ALA A 516 1.46 -0.79 19.48
C ALA A 516 2.47 0.08 18.72
N SER A 517 3.64 0.35 19.30
CA SER A 517 4.69 1.17 18.69
C SER A 517 5.25 0.53 17.41
N PHE A 518 5.56 -0.77 17.47
CA PHE A 518 6.04 -1.52 16.31
C PHE A 518 4.96 -1.78 15.26
N SER A 519 3.69 -1.87 15.66
CA SER A 519 2.56 -1.90 14.73
C SER A 519 2.42 -0.56 13.99
N ALA A 520 2.53 0.57 14.69
CA ALA A 520 2.53 1.89 14.07
C ALA A 520 3.71 2.06 13.10
N PHE A 521 4.89 1.58 13.48
CA PHE A 521 6.08 1.60 12.61
C PHE A 521 5.88 0.74 11.35
N LEU A 522 5.29 -0.45 11.48
CA LEU A 522 4.94 -1.30 10.33
C LEU A 522 3.94 -0.61 9.39
N ILE A 523 2.89 0.01 9.92
CA ILE A 523 1.89 0.75 9.12
C ILE A 523 2.56 1.92 8.37
N PHE A 524 3.47 2.64 9.02
CA PHE A 524 4.22 3.72 8.38
C PHE A 524 5.08 3.21 7.21
N GLY A 525 5.85 2.14 7.42
CA GLY A 525 6.67 1.55 6.36
C GLY A 525 5.85 1.03 5.18
N LEU A 526 4.71 0.39 5.45
CA LEU A 526 3.75 -0.03 4.43
C LEU A 526 3.21 1.14 3.62
N MET A 527 2.76 2.19 4.30
CA MET A 527 2.23 3.40 3.67
C MET A 527 3.30 4.06 2.78
N GLN A 528 4.53 4.16 3.26
CA GLN A 528 5.64 4.78 2.54
C GLN A 528 5.91 4.07 1.20
N ILE A 529 6.10 2.75 1.20
CA ILE A 529 6.35 1.96 -0.02
C ILE A 529 5.14 1.98 -0.95
N PHE A 530 3.92 1.90 -0.41
CA PHE A 530 2.71 2.04 -1.20
C PHE A 530 2.66 3.38 -1.95
N LEU A 531 2.94 4.50 -1.28
CA LEU A 531 2.91 5.82 -1.91
C LEU A 531 3.94 5.95 -3.03
N TYR A 532 5.17 5.46 -2.83
CA TYR A 532 6.16 5.41 -3.91
C TYR A 532 5.65 4.68 -5.14
N CYS A 533 5.14 3.47 -4.93
CA CYS A 533 4.63 2.63 -6.01
C CYS A 533 3.38 3.22 -6.68
N TYR A 534 2.50 3.87 -5.91
CA TYR A 534 1.32 4.55 -6.43
C TYR A 534 1.69 5.74 -7.32
N TYR A 535 2.57 6.64 -6.84
CA TYR A 535 2.97 7.82 -7.62
C TYR A 535 3.82 7.44 -8.85
N GLY A 536 4.72 6.44 -8.71
CA GLY A 536 5.48 5.92 -9.86
C GLY A 536 4.58 5.30 -10.92
N ASP A 537 3.60 4.49 -10.51
CA ASP A 537 2.59 3.90 -11.42
C ASP A 537 1.69 4.97 -12.07
N SER A 538 1.36 6.04 -11.35
CA SER A 538 0.55 7.15 -11.86
C SER A 538 1.28 7.94 -12.96
N ILE A 539 2.58 8.21 -12.78
CA ILE A 539 3.42 8.82 -13.83
C ILE A 539 3.49 7.88 -15.04
N MET A 540 3.83 6.61 -14.82
CA MET A 540 3.97 5.63 -15.88
C MET A 540 2.70 5.55 -16.74
N ARG A 541 1.54 5.41 -16.10
CA ARG A 541 0.23 5.37 -16.78
C ARG A 541 -0.06 6.67 -17.54
N SER A 542 0.00 7.82 -16.88
CA SER A 542 -0.31 9.10 -17.52
C SER A 542 0.65 9.47 -18.66
N SER A 543 1.89 9.00 -18.61
CA SER A 543 2.84 9.18 -19.72
C SER A 543 2.47 8.34 -20.95
N MET A 544 1.96 7.12 -20.74
CA MET A 544 1.52 6.22 -21.82
C MET A 544 0.22 6.68 -22.45
N GLU A 545 -0.73 7.18 -21.66
CA GLU A 545 -2.01 7.72 -22.14
C GLU A 545 -1.85 8.92 -23.09
N VAL A 546 -0.67 9.56 -23.14
CA VAL A 546 -0.34 10.55 -24.19
C VAL A 546 -0.43 9.93 -25.58
N SER A 547 -0.05 8.66 -25.78
CA SER A 547 -0.19 8.01 -27.09
C SER A 547 -1.66 7.84 -27.49
N ASP A 548 -2.51 7.54 -26.51
CA ASP A 548 -3.94 7.34 -26.72
C ASP A 548 -4.60 8.69 -27.07
N ALA A 549 -4.23 9.75 -26.35
CA ALA A 549 -4.64 11.12 -26.64
C ALA A 549 -4.25 11.58 -28.06
N ILE A 550 -3.03 11.23 -28.51
CA ILE A 550 -2.60 11.52 -29.88
C ILE A 550 -3.48 10.76 -30.88
N TYR A 551 -3.77 9.49 -30.63
CA TYR A 551 -4.59 8.66 -31.51
C TYR A 551 -6.06 9.15 -31.57
N ASN A 552 -6.60 9.62 -30.45
CA ASN A 552 -7.95 10.15 -30.32
C ASN A 552 -8.12 11.54 -30.93
N SER A 553 -7.03 12.25 -31.24
CA SER A 553 -7.10 13.52 -31.97
C SER A 553 -7.58 13.31 -33.42
N LEU A 554 -8.07 14.35 -34.09
CA LEU A 554 -8.45 14.29 -35.51
C LEU A 554 -7.22 14.34 -36.44
N TRP A 555 -6.19 13.54 -36.15
CA TRP A 555 -4.90 13.52 -36.88
C TRP A 555 -5.05 13.17 -38.37
N TYR A 556 -6.14 12.52 -38.77
CA TYR A 556 -6.42 12.22 -40.18
C TYR A 556 -6.90 13.45 -40.99
N ASN A 557 -7.22 14.56 -40.32
CA ASN A 557 -7.63 15.81 -40.95
C ASN A 557 -6.46 16.78 -41.23
N ILE A 558 -5.23 16.48 -40.79
CA ILE A 558 -4.06 17.36 -41.02
C ILE A 558 -3.28 16.94 -42.27
N GLY A 559 -2.38 17.82 -42.76
CA GLY A 559 -1.57 17.55 -43.94
C GLY A 559 -0.58 16.39 -43.78
N VAL A 560 -0.12 15.84 -44.91
CA VAL A 560 0.75 14.64 -44.94
C VAL A 560 2.08 14.88 -44.23
N SER A 561 2.63 16.10 -44.31
CA SER A 561 3.87 16.45 -43.62
C SER A 561 3.68 16.42 -42.10
N GLU A 562 2.58 16.99 -41.63
CA GLU A 562 2.25 17.17 -40.22
C GLU A 562 1.89 15.83 -39.55
N ARG A 563 1.28 14.91 -40.29
CA ARG A 563 1.05 13.52 -39.83
C ARG A 563 2.35 12.80 -39.47
N LYS A 564 3.44 13.07 -40.20
CA LYS A 564 4.76 12.49 -39.88
C LYS A 564 5.26 13.01 -38.53
N ASP A 565 5.08 14.30 -38.26
CA ASP A 565 5.47 14.90 -36.98
C ASP A 565 4.65 14.33 -35.81
N VAL A 566 3.34 14.16 -35.99
CA VAL A 566 2.46 13.48 -35.02
C VAL A 566 2.91 12.04 -34.78
N CYS A 567 3.26 11.30 -35.84
CA CYS A 567 3.75 9.93 -35.74
C CYS A 567 5.04 9.83 -34.90
N ILE A 568 5.96 10.78 -35.02
CA ILE A 568 7.18 10.84 -34.20
C ILE A 568 6.83 10.96 -32.71
N VAL A 569 5.91 11.86 -32.36
CA VAL A 569 5.48 12.04 -30.97
C VAL A 569 4.75 10.80 -30.46
N LEU A 570 3.90 10.19 -31.28
CA LEU A 570 3.18 8.94 -30.97
C LEU A 570 4.15 7.79 -30.65
N MET A 571 5.12 7.55 -31.53
CA MET A 571 6.15 6.51 -31.32
C MET A 571 6.95 6.75 -30.03
N ARG A 572 7.19 8.01 -29.66
CA ARG A 572 7.86 8.32 -28.39
C ARG A 572 6.95 8.12 -27.19
N ALA A 573 5.68 8.51 -27.27
CA ALA A 573 4.70 8.39 -26.18
C ALA A 573 4.41 6.93 -25.80
N GLN A 574 4.56 6.00 -26.75
CA GLN A 574 4.44 4.55 -26.51
C GLN A 574 5.56 3.95 -25.64
N LYS A 575 6.60 4.73 -25.30
CA LYS A 575 7.64 4.32 -24.35
C LYS A 575 7.37 4.99 -22.99
N PRO A 576 7.09 4.22 -21.93
CA PRO A 576 6.68 4.77 -20.64
C PRO A 576 7.78 5.64 -20.04
N CYS A 577 7.38 6.73 -19.39
CA CYS A 577 8.26 7.48 -18.50
C CYS A 577 8.11 6.88 -17.10
N GLN A 578 9.19 6.30 -16.58
CA GLN A 578 9.15 5.53 -15.33
C GLN A 578 10.31 5.90 -14.42
N VAL A 579 10.08 5.75 -13.12
CA VAL A 579 11.10 5.83 -12.08
C VAL A 579 11.42 4.41 -11.63
N THR A 580 12.70 4.08 -11.51
CA THR A 580 13.17 2.73 -11.23
C THR A 580 13.97 2.67 -9.93
N ALA A 581 14.05 1.49 -9.34
CA ALA A 581 15.01 1.17 -8.31
C ALA A 581 16.39 0.91 -8.94
N TYR A 582 17.07 1.98 -9.38
CA TYR A 582 18.41 1.93 -9.98
C TYR A 582 18.55 0.91 -11.13
N GLY A 583 17.52 0.82 -11.97
CA GLY A 583 17.46 -0.09 -13.13
C GLY A 583 17.11 -1.55 -12.83
N PHE A 584 16.95 -1.95 -11.56
CA PHE A 584 16.60 -3.34 -11.21
C PHE A 584 15.12 -3.66 -11.47
N PHE A 585 14.23 -2.76 -11.07
CA PHE A 585 12.79 -2.90 -11.29
C PHE A 585 12.10 -1.54 -11.27
N ASP A 586 10.94 -1.44 -11.91
CA ASP A 586 10.14 -0.23 -11.97
C ASP A 586 9.36 -0.01 -10.66
N ILE A 587 9.34 1.23 -10.17
CA ILE A 587 8.56 1.58 -8.98
C ILE A 587 7.08 1.71 -9.37
N ASN A 588 6.35 0.60 -9.28
CA ASN A 588 4.93 0.50 -9.60
C ASN A 588 4.19 -0.45 -8.63
N LEU A 589 2.86 -0.58 -8.77
CA LEU A 589 2.03 -1.40 -7.88
C LEU A 589 2.39 -2.91 -7.90
N ARG A 590 3.04 -3.39 -8.97
CA ARG A 590 3.58 -4.75 -9.03
C ARG A 590 4.79 -4.89 -8.11
N ALA A 591 5.69 -3.92 -8.11
CA ALA A 591 6.82 -3.87 -7.18
C ALA A 591 6.36 -3.82 -5.72
N PHE A 592 5.30 -3.06 -5.39
CA PHE A 592 4.70 -3.06 -4.06
C PHE A 592 4.32 -4.48 -3.59
N THR A 593 3.61 -5.22 -4.45
CA THR A 593 3.18 -6.59 -4.16
C THR A 593 4.38 -7.53 -3.97
N SER A 594 5.42 -7.37 -4.79
CA SER A 594 6.65 -8.16 -4.69
C SER A 594 7.45 -7.89 -3.41
N ILE A 595 7.58 -6.61 -3.02
CA ILE A 595 8.22 -6.19 -1.77
C ILE A 595 7.47 -6.80 -0.58
N LEU A 596 6.13 -6.70 -0.55
CA LEU A 596 5.29 -7.27 0.52
C LEU A 596 5.43 -8.79 0.61
N SER A 597 5.42 -9.49 -0.54
CA SER A 597 5.61 -10.94 -0.60
C SER A 597 6.98 -11.33 -0.04
N THR A 598 8.04 -10.60 -0.39
CA THR A 598 9.40 -10.85 0.10
C THR A 598 9.49 -10.64 1.61
N SER A 599 8.89 -9.57 2.14
CA SER A 599 8.80 -9.32 3.59
C SER A 599 8.09 -10.46 4.31
N TRP A 600 6.98 -10.96 3.75
CA TRP A 600 6.23 -12.07 4.34
C TRP A 600 7.03 -13.38 4.31
N SER A 601 7.75 -13.67 3.22
CA SER A 601 8.63 -14.84 3.13
C SER A 601 9.73 -14.80 4.20
N TYR A 602 10.38 -13.65 4.40
CA TYR A 602 11.37 -13.48 5.46
C TYR A 602 10.75 -13.61 6.85
N PHE A 603 9.55 -13.06 7.06
CA PHE A 603 8.82 -13.17 8.33
C PHE A 603 8.47 -14.63 8.65
N ALA A 604 7.96 -15.36 7.66
CA ALA A 604 7.64 -16.77 7.80
C ALA A 604 8.89 -17.60 8.13
N LEU A 605 10.03 -17.33 7.49
CA LEU A 605 11.30 -17.97 7.79
C LEU A 605 11.76 -17.69 9.23
N LEU A 606 11.75 -16.42 9.66
CA LEU A 606 12.08 -16.05 11.05
C LEU A 606 11.17 -16.76 12.05
N LYS A 607 9.87 -16.83 11.75
CA LYS A 607 8.90 -17.55 12.59
C LYS A 607 9.23 -19.04 12.70
N THR A 608 9.70 -19.69 11.62
CA THR A 608 10.09 -21.10 11.68
C THR A 608 11.38 -21.36 12.44
N MET A 609 12.28 -20.38 12.49
CA MET A 609 13.53 -20.49 13.27
C MET A 609 13.32 -20.19 14.76
N TYR A 610 12.20 -19.57 15.11
CA TYR A 610 11.89 -19.20 16.49
C TYR A 610 11.30 -20.38 17.27
N ASN A 611 12.01 -20.82 18.31
CA ASN A 611 11.48 -21.75 19.31
C ASN A 611 10.99 -20.95 20.54
N PRO A 612 9.73 -21.16 21.00
CA PRO A 612 9.18 -20.45 22.16
C PRO A 612 9.97 -20.65 23.46
N ASP A 613 10.70 -21.76 23.57
CA ASP A 613 11.47 -22.14 24.75
C ASP A 613 12.71 -21.26 24.98
N ASP A 614 13.18 -20.52 23.96
CA ASP A 614 14.32 -19.60 24.07
C ASP A 614 13.98 -18.29 24.83
N TYR A 615 12.69 -17.95 24.97
CA TYR A 615 12.24 -16.75 25.68
C TYR A 615 12.00 -17.01 27.18
N ILE A 616 11.56 -18.22 27.55
CA ILE A 616 11.14 -18.56 28.92
C ILE A 616 12.33 -18.76 29.87
N MET A 617 13.55 -18.99 29.36
CA MET A 617 14.73 -19.24 30.18
C MET A 617 15.43 -17.98 30.73
N ASN A 618 14.93 -16.76 30.41
CA ASN A 618 15.57 -15.49 30.78
C ASN A 618 14.66 -14.47 31.50
N GLU A 619 13.43 -14.83 31.85
CA GLU A 619 12.62 -14.10 32.86
C GLU A 619 12.75 -14.80 34.22
#